data_AF-A0A395Y8Z8-F1
#
_entry.id   AF-A0A395Y8Z8-F1
#
_cell.length_a   1.000
_cell.length_b   1.000
_cell.length_c   1.000
_cell.angle_alpha   90.00
_cell.angle_beta   90.00
_cell.angle_gamma   90.00
#
_symmetry.space_group_name_H-M   'P 1'
#
loop_
_entity.id
_entity.type
_entity.pdbx_description
1 polymer ?
#
loop_
_entity_poly.entity_id
_entity_poly.type
_entity_poly.pdbx_seq_one_letter_code
_entity_poly.pdbx_strand_id
1 'polypeptide(L)'
;MKRKILSALLLSVFFLFLFYRNAVISGALEGLVLWYLYVLPTLLPFMILTQMMMQTDTVYLVSRITESFMRLFPGVSGYGSFAVIAGFLCGYPMGAKVTADLTVSERISQMRVHFCSLFVII
;
A
#
# COMPACT_ATOMS: atom_id res chain seq x y z
N MET A 1 -23.98 -14.99 22.17
CA MET A 1 -22.96 -14.93 23.26
C MET A 1 -21.61 -14.38 22.77
N LYS A 2 -21.05 -14.85 21.65
CA LYS A 2 -19.74 -14.37 21.11
C LYS A 2 -19.60 -12.84 20.95
N ARG A 3 -20.63 -12.15 20.44
CA ARG A 3 -20.62 -10.67 20.29
C ARG A 3 -20.55 -9.91 21.63
N LYS A 4 -21.20 -10.42 22.69
CA LYS A 4 -21.16 -9.81 24.03
C LYS A 4 -19.79 -9.97 24.68
N ILE A 5 -19.16 -11.13 24.49
CA ILE A 5 -17.78 -11.40 24.96
C ILE A 5 -16.79 -10.48 24.24
N LEU A 6 -16.89 -10.37 22.91
CA LEU A 6 -16.03 -9.49 22.11
C LEU A 6 -16.22 -8.02 22.51
N SER A 7 -17.46 -7.59 22.75
CA SER A 7 -17.75 -6.24 23.24
C SER A 7 -17.17 -5.99 24.63
N ALA A 8 -17.25 -6.95 25.55
CA ALA A 8 -16.67 -6.82 26.89
C ALA A 8 -15.13 -6.78 26.85
N LEU A 9 -14.52 -7.57 25.95
CA LEU A 9 -13.08 -7.57 25.73
C LEU A 9 -12.59 -6.23 25.15
N LEU A 10 -13.28 -5.69 24.15
CA LEU A 10 -12.99 -4.35 23.61
C LEU A 10 -13.11 -3.27 24.69
N LEU A 11 -14.15 -3.34 25.52
CA LEU A 11 -14.34 -2.41 26.64
C LEU A 11 -13.17 -2.51 27.64
N SER A 12 -12.74 -3.72 27.97
CA SER A 12 -11.60 -3.97 28.86
C SER A 12 -10.30 -3.37 28.31
N VAL A 13 -10.00 -3.61 27.03
CA VAL A 13 -8.82 -3.01 26.36
C VAL A 13 -8.90 -1.49 26.37
N PHE A 14 -10.08 -0.91 26.14
CA PHE A 14 -10.29 0.53 26.22
C PHE A 14 -10.00 1.08 27.63
N PHE A 15 -10.48 0.42 28.68
CA PHE A 15 -10.15 0.83 30.05
C PHE A 15 -8.67 0.67 30.37
N LEU A 16 -8.02 -0.40 29.89
CA LEU A 16 -6.55 -0.57 30.02
C LEU A 16 -5.79 0.60 29.38
N PHE A 17 -6.23 1.08 28.22
CA PHE A 17 -5.64 2.26 27.58
C PHE A 17 -5.75 3.53 28.45
N LEU A 18 -6.86 3.69 29.17
CA LEU A 18 -7.08 4.83 30.07
C LEU A 18 -6.24 4.74 31.35
N PHE A 19 -6.16 3.57 31.97
CA PHE A 19 -5.39 3.38 33.20
C PHE A 19 -3.87 3.39 32.96
N TYR A 20 -3.41 2.85 31.83
CA TYR A 20 -1.99 2.80 31.45
C TYR A 20 -1.61 3.90 30.43
N ARG A 21 -2.15 5.10 30.61
CA ARG A 21 -2.00 6.23 29.68
C ARG A 21 -0.54 6.53 29.31
N ASN A 22 0.38 6.48 30.27
CA ASN A 22 1.79 6.78 30.04
C ASN A 22 2.46 5.76 29.11
N ALA A 23 2.19 4.48 29.31
CA ALA A 23 2.73 3.42 28.44
C ALA A 23 2.15 3.51 27.02
N VAL A 24 0.84 3.80 26.91
CA VAL A 24 0.18 3.98 25.61
C VAL A 24 0.75 5.18 24.85
N ILE A 25 0.91 6.32 25.52
CA ILE A 25 1.47 7.53 24.89
C ILE A 25 2.92 7.30 24.48
N SER A 26 3.75 6.70 25.35
CA SER A 26 5.15 6.41 25.02
C SER A 26 5.25 5.49 23.80
N GLY A 27 4.49 4.39 23.79
CA GLY A 27 4.46 3.47 22.65
C GLY A 27 3.94 4.12 21.36
N ALA A 28 2.93 4.98 21.46
CA ALA A 28 2.41 5.72 20.31
C ALA A 28 3.43 6.72 19.75
N LEU A 29 4.17 7.41 20.63
CA LEU A 29 5.24 8.33 20.23
C LEU A 29 6.39 7.59 19.56
N GLU A 30 6.83 6.45 20.11
CA GLU A 30 7.86 5.61 19.49
C GLU A 30 7.41 5.11 18.11
N GLY A 31 6.18 4.63 18.00
CA GLY A 31 5.59 4.23 16.71
C GLY A 31 5.53 5.38 15.71
N LEU A 32 5.17 6.58 16.16
CA LEU A 32 5.14 7.77 15.32
C LEU A 32 6.55 8.18 14.87
N VAL A 33 7.54 8.13 15.76
CA VAL A 33 8.95 8.42 15.43
C VAL A 33 9.48 7.41 14.41
N LEU A 34 9.18 6.12 14.56
CA LEU A 34 9.55 5.10 13.58
C LEU A 34 8.90 5.37 12.21
N TRP A 35 7.60 5.67 12.19
CA TRP A 35 6.91 6.01 10.95
C TRP A 35 7.53 7.25 10.29
N TYR A 36 7.81 8.30 11.07
CA TYR A 36 8.39 9.53 10.57
C TYR A 36 9.82 9.36 10.06
N LEU A 37 10.68 8.61 10.76
CA LEU A 37 12.09 8.45 10.41
C LEU A 37 12.33 7.47 9.25
N TYR A 38 11.45 6.49 9.08
CA TYR A 38 11.69 5.41 8.11
C TYR A 38 10.63 5.36 7.01
N VAL A 39 9.34 5.44 7.35
CA VAL A 39 8.26 5.25 6.37
C VAL A 39 8.06 6.51 5.53
N LEU A 40 7.97 7.69 6.14
CA LEU A 40 7.75 8.93 5.41
C LEU A 40 8.88 9.27 4.41
N PRO A 41 10.17 9.27 4.79
CA PRO A 41 11.25 9.65 3.87
C PRO A 41 11.49 8.64 2.75
N THR A 42 11.03 7.39 2.89
CA THR A 42 11.14 6.38 1.82
C THR A 42 9.94 6.41 0.88
N LEU A 43 8.73 6.53 1.42
CA LEU A 43 7.51 6.56 0.63
C LEU A 43 7.33 7.89 -0.11
N LEU A 44 7.57 9.03 0.53
CA LEU A 44 7.33 10.34 -0.07
C LEU A 44 8.06 10.60 -1.40
N PRO A 45 9.38 10.40 -1.53
CA PRO A 45 10.06 10.58 -2.82
C PRO A 45 9.53 9.63 -3.88
N PHE A 46 9.21 8.38 -3.52
CA PHE A 46 8.58 7.44 -4.45
C PHE A 46 7.18 7.89 -4.90
N MET A 47 6.38 8.52 -4.03
CA MET A 47 5.07 9.07 -4.41
C MET A 47 5.21 10.17 -5.45
N ILE A 48 6.21 11.04 -5.27
CA ILE A 48 6.46 12.14 -6.19
C ILE A 48 6.94 11.58 -7.53
N LEU A 49 7.91 10.66 -7.52
CA LEU A 49 8.44 10.03 -8.72
C LEU A 49 7.35 9.29 -9.52
N THR A 50 6.54 8.46 -8.84
CA THR A 50 5.43 7.75 -9.50
C THR A 50 4.44 8.70 -10.15
N GLN A 51 4.12 9.82 -9.50
CA GLN A 51 3.21 10.83 -10.05
C GLN A 51 3.82 11.56 -11.26
N MET A 52 5.10 11.93 -11.19
CA MET A 52 5.81 12.49 -12.34
C MET A 52 5.83 11.51 -13.51
N MET A 53 6.17 10.25 -13.26
CA MET A 53 6.20 9.20 -14.29
C MET A 53 4.84 8.97 -14.94
N MET A 54 3.76 9.03 -14.15
CA MET A 54 2.39 8.89 -14.63
C MET A 54 1.98 10.04 -15.56
N GLN A 55 2.50 11.26 -15.32
CA GLN A 55 2.25 12.43 -16.17
C GLN A 55 3.11 12.45 -17.44
N THR A 56 4.31 11.89 -17.42
CA THR A 56 5.28 11.94 -18.54
C THR A 56 5.27 10.69 -19.44
N ASP A 57 4.24 9.83 -19.34
CA ASP A 57 4.16 8.53 -20.04
C ASP A 57 5.36 7.58 -19.80
N THR A 58 6.26 7.92 -18.87
CA THR A 58 7.47 7.12 -18.57
C THR A 58 7.10 5.78 -17.93
N VAL A 59 5.91 5.68 -17.34
CA VAL A 59 5.34 4.41 -16.88
C VAL A 59 5.28 3.39 -18.01
N TYR A 60 5.00 3.79 -19.26
CA TYR A 60 4.99 2.86 -20.39
C TYR A 60 6.36 2.20 -20.60
N LEU A 61 7.45 2.97 -20.56
CA LEU A 61 8.82 2.45 -20.73
C LEU A 61 9.19 1.44 -19.64
N VAL A 62 8.94 1.80 -18.37
CA VAL A 62 9.23 0.91 -17.24
C VAL A 62 8.35 -0.32 -17.33
N SER A 63 7.07 -0.14 -17.60
CA SER A 63 6.11 -1.24 -17.74
C SER A 63 6.52 -2.23 -18.84
N ARG A 64 7.06 -1.78 -19.97
CA ARG A 64 7.52 -2.64 -21.07
C ARG A 64 8.75 -3.47 -20.72
N ILE A 65 9.69 -2.89 -19.95
CA ILE A 65 10.85 -3.62 -19.44
C ILE A 65 10.37 -4.71 -18.46
N THR A 66 9.48 -4.35 -17.54
CA THR A 66 8.97 -5.26 -16.53
C THR A 66 7.97 -6.28 -17.07
N GLU A 67 7.24 -5.97 -18.13
CA GLU A 67 6.27 -6.84 -18.79
C GLU A 67 6.91 -8.17 -19.21
N SER A 68 8.19 -8.16 -19.61
CA SER A 68 8.92 -9.39 -19.94
C SER A 68 9.06 -10.33 -18.73
N PHE A 69 9.18 -9.80 -17.52
CA PHE A 69 9.26 -10.58 -16.28
C PHE A 69 7.86 -11.00 -15.79
N MET A 70 6.88 -10.11 -15.93
CA MET A 70 5.49 -10.35 -15.49
C MET A 70 4.63 -11.13 -16.49
N ARG A 71 5.18 -11.46 -17.67
CA ARG A 71 4.53 -12.32 -18.68
C ARG A 71 4.16 -13.71 -18.16
N LEU A 72 4.79 -14.14 -17.05
CA LEU A 72 4.48 -15.38 -16.34
C LEU A 72 3.13 -15.31 -15.59
N PHE A 73 2.60 -14.12 -15.31
CA PHE A 73 1.34 -13.91 -14.60
C PHE A 73 0.22 -13.51 -15.59
N PRO A 74 -0.61 -14.46 -16.07
CA PRO A 74 -1.56 -14.25 -17.17
C PRO A 74 -2.74 -13.28 -16.90
N GLY A 75 -2.72 -12.52 -15.80
CA GLY A 75 -3.74 -11.52 -15.43
C GLY A 75 -3.26 -10.06 -15.42
N VAL A 76 -1.94 -9.81 -15.47
CA VAL A 76 -1.36 -8.47 -15.33
C VAL A 76 -1.24 -7.81 -16.71
N SER A 77 -1.85 -6.64 -16.91
CA SER A 77 -1.59 -5.84 -18.14
C SER A 77 -0.19 -5.24 -18.09
N GLY A 78 0.36 -4.81 -19.23
CA GLY A 78 1.66 -4.10 -19.28
C GLY A 78 1.76 -3.04 -18.18
N TYR A 79 0.79 -2.11 -18.11
CA TYR A 79 0.72 -1.10 -17.06
C TYR A 79 0.54 -1.64 -15.63
N GLY A 80 -0.17 -2.76 -15.45
CA GLY A 80 -0.32 -3.43 -14.15
C GLY A 80 1.01 -3.99 -13.60
N SER A 81 1.96 -4.30 -14.49
CA SER A 81 3.31 -4.76 -14.12
C SER A 81 4.05 -3.75 -13.24
N PHE A 82 3.86 -2.45 -13.55
CA PHE A 82 4.41 -1.36 -12.75
C PHE A 82 3.79 -1.30 -11.35
N ALA A 83 2.47 -1.52 -11.24
CA ALA A 83 1.78 -1.55 -9.95
C ALA A 83 2.25 -2.70 -9.05
N VAL A 84 2.49 -3.87 -9.64
CA VAL A 84 3.01 -5.04 -8.93
C VAL A 84 4.43 -4.78 -8.40
N ILE A 85 5.33 -4.23 -9.23
CA ILE A 85 6.68 -3.86 -8.77
C ILE A 85 6.64 -2.77 -7.71
N ALA A 86 5.81 -1.74 -7.88
CA ALA A 86 5.64 -0.70 -6.89
C ALA A 86 5.15 -1.25 -5.55
N GLY A 87 4.27 -2.25 -5.58
CA GLY A 87 3.85 -3.02 -4.40
C GLY A 87 5.01 -3.79 -3.76
N PHE A 88 5.79 -4.53 -4.53
CA PHE A 88 6.95 -5.27 -3.99
C PHE A 88 8.06 -4.37 -3.41
N LEU A 89 8.30 -3.20 -4.00
CA LEU A 89 9.36 -2.30 -3.57
C LEU A 89 8.95 -1.42 -2.38
N CYS A 90 7.69 -0.99 -2.33
CA CYS A 90 7.23 0.01 -1.36
C CYS A 90 6.05 -0.45 -0.49
N GLY A 91 5.62 -1.70 -0.64
CA GLY A 91 4.56 -2.33 0.12
C GLY A 91 3.14 -1.86 -0.23
N TYR A 92 2.22 -2.33 0.60
CA TYR A 92 0.77 -2.14 0.46
C TYR A 92 0.28 -0.69 0.27
N PRO A 93 0.72 0.32 1.05
CA PRO A 93 0.16 1.67 0.87
C PRO A 93 0.49 2.25 -0.51
N MET A 94 1.64 1.89 -1.08
CA MET A 94 2.10 2.41 -2.36
C MET A 94 1.59 1.64 -3.55
N GLY A 95 1.68 0.31 -3.52
CA GLY A 95 1.12 -0.49 -4.59
C GLY A 95 -0.37 -0.23 -4.75
N ALA A 96 -1.10 0.03 -3.65
CA ALA A 96 -2.52 0.35 -3.70
C ALA A 96 -2.76 1.71 -4.37
N LYS A 97 -1.98 2.72 -4.00
CA LYS A 97 -2.05 4.05 -4.61
C LYS A 97 -1.72 4.03 -6.10
N VAL A 98 -0.63 3.37 -6.51
CA VAL A 98 -0.24 3.26 -7.93
C VAL A 98 -1.29 2.49 -8.74
N THR A 99 -1.85 1.41 -8.17
CA THR A 99 -2.94 0.66 -8.82
C THR A 99 -4.18 1.55 -8.98
N ALA A 100 -4.54 2.34 -7.96
CA ALA A 100 -5.66 3.28 -8.04
C ALA A 100 -5.42 4.38 -9.09
N ASP A 101 -4.23 5.01 -9.10
CA ASP A 101 -3.87 6.06 -10.06
C ASP A 101 -3.95 5.54 -11.51
N LEU A 102 -3.46 4.32 -11.76
CA LEU A 102 -3.51 3.67 -13.06
C LEU A 102 -4.95 3.30 -13.48
N THR A 103 -5.82 2.97 -12.51
CA THR A 103 -7.24 2.68 -12.75
C THR A 103 -7.99 3.96 -13.11
N VAL A 104 -7.76 5.04 -12.36
CA VAL A 104 -8.35 6.37 -12.62
C VAL A 104 -7.89 6.93 -13.96
N SER A 105 -6.64 6.65 -14.34
CA SER A 105 -6.09 7.05 -15.65
C SER A 105 -6.55 6.16 -16.81
N GLU A 106 -7.51 5.24 -16.59
CA GLU A 106 -8.03 4.26 -17.55
C GLU A 106 -6.96 3.37 -18.22
N ARG A 107 -5.77 3.26 -17.61
CA ARG A 107 -4.65 2.44 -18.13
C ARG A 107 -4.78 0.95 -17.77
N ILE A 108 -5.65 0.63 -16.80
CA ILE A 108 -6.02 -0.75 -16.42
C ILE A 108 -7.53 -0.87 -16.28
N SER A 109 -8.07 -2.01 -16.74
CA SER A 109 -9.47 -2.35 -16.52
C SER A 109 -9.70 -2.87 -15.09
N GLN A 110 -10.87 -2.55 -14.53
CA GLN A 110 -11.30 -2.96 -13.18
C GLN A 110 -11.14 -4.46 -12.91
N MET A 111 -11.32 -5.30 -13.93
CA MET A 111 -11.14 -6.75 -13.81
C MET A 111 -9.69 -7.16 -13.49
N ARG A 112 -8.69 -6.41 -13.98
CA ARG A 112 -7.26 -6.70 -13.76
C ARG A 112 -6.71 -6.07 -12.49
N VAL A 113 -7.41 -5.07 -11.94
CA VAL A 113 -7.08 -4.44 -10.66
C VAL A 113 -7.07 -5.48 -9.55
N HIS A 114 -8.09 -6.33 -9.49
CA HIS A 114 -8.21 -7.36 -8.46
C HIS A 114 -7.01 -8.32 -8.42
N PHE A 115 -6.41 -8.60 -9.59
CA PHE A 115 -5.22 -9.42 -9.69
C PHE A 115 -3.97 -8.65 -9.25
N CYS A 116 -3.82 -7.38 -9.67
CA CYS A 116 -2.69 -6.53 -9.22
C CYS A 116 -2.71 -6.29 -7.70
N SER A 117 -3.88 -6.00 -7.13
CA SER A 117 -4.05 -5.75 -5.70
C SER A 117 -3.64 -6.95 -4.82
N LEU A 118 -3.68 -8.17 -5.36
CA LEU A 118 -3.29 -9.38 -4.64
C LEU A 118 -1.78 -9.43 -4.39
N PHE A 119 -0.98 -8.89 -5.32
CA PHE A 119 0.48 -8.80 -5.18
C PHE A 119 0.93 -7.60 -4.35
N VAL A 120 0.08 -6.59 -4.20
CA VAL A 120 0.35 -5.39 -3.41
C VAL A 120 0.25 -5.66 -1.89
N ILE A 121 -0.39 -6.75 -1.48
CA ILE A 121 -0.60 -7.12 -0.07
C ILE A 121 0.60 -7.88 0.54
N ILE A 122 1.52 -8.39 -0.30
CA ILE A 122 2.76 -9.08 0.11
C ILE A 122 3.80 -8.05 0.53
#